data_AF-G4NDC6-F1
#
_entry.id   AF-G4NDC6-F1
#
_cell.length_a   1.000
_cell.length_b   1.000
_cell.length_c   1.000
_cell.angle_alpha   90.00
_cell.angle_beta   90.00
_cell.angle_gamma   90.00
#
_symmetry.space_group_name_H-M   'P 1'
#
loop_
_entity.id
_entity.type
_entity.pdbx_description
1 polymer ?
#
loop_
_entity_poly.entity_id
_entity_poly.type
_entity_poly.pdbx_seq_one_letter_code
_entity_poly.pdbx_strand_id
1 'polypeptide(L)'
;MGVIFLKILKKKTPHLSAKQPKKDTKPTMAPLPDFSNRDRFPTFVTIPEAGAPASDGSQQPEEWYLLAHIKNDMTIAKPTLVVEDRDGSPFAVVFEGYGRDDLDLKARGLKKGNTIVLPRARRVPPADETKRGFVRVDKADAAAVKAVPGALERVLALGGVEEDATVCSACGGKGEAGAGLSRCVGCGRARYCGKECQVKGWNESHKVYCKIFKGLDVVFG
;
A
#
# COMPACT_ATOMS: atom_id res chain seq x y z
N MET A 1 86.40 13.38 -7.93
CA MET A 1 85.58 12.45 -8.73
C MET A 1 85.34 11.21 -7.86
N GLY A 2 84.21 11.10 -7.15
CA GLY A 2 82.95 10.50 -7.62
C GLY A 2 82.97 8.99 -7.28
N VAL A 3 82.00 8.33 -6.64
CA VAL A 3 80.63 8.62 -6.23
C VAL A 3 80.32 7.72 -5.02
N ILE A 4 79.65 8.24 -3.99
CA ILE A 4 79.24 7.53 -2.76
C ILE A 4 77.95 6.74 -3.05
N PHE A 5 77.97 5.41 -2.84
CA PHE A 5 76.80 4.55 -3.00
C PHE A 5 76.06 4.39 -1.66
N LEU A 6 75.00 5.17 -1.44
CA LEU A 6 74.14 5.09 -0.27
C LEU A 6 73.07 3.99 -0.47
N LYS A 7 73.19 2.88 0.26
CA LYS A 7 72.17 1.83 0.33
C LYS A 7 70.96 2.33 1.13
N ILE A 8 69.85 2.59 0.45
CA ILE A 8 68.56 2.94 1.07
C ILE A 8 67.82 1.65 1.47
N LEU A 9 67.74 1.39 2.78
CA LEU A 9 66.85 0.37 3.36
C LEU A 9 65.41 0.91 3.40
N LYS A 10 64.55 0.45 2.47
CA LYS A 10 63.10 0.72 2.52
C LYS A 10 62.44 -0.16 3.60
N LYS A 11 62.08 0.45 4.73
CA LYS A 11 61.17 -0.16 5.73
C LYS A 11 59.80 -0.35 5.09
N LYS A 12 59.31 -1.61 5.02
CA LYS A 12 57.92 -1.93 4.65
C LYS A 12 57.02 -1.67 5.86
N THR A 13 56.18 -0.65 5.78
CA THR A 13 55.03 -0.46 6.67
C THR A 13 53.91 -1.44 6.28
N PRO A 14 53.31 -2.19 7.22
CA PRO A 14 52.14 -3.00 6.94
C PRO A 14 50.89 -2.10 6.83
N HIS A 15 50.35 -1.97 5.62
CA HIS A 15 49.09 -1.29 5.38
C HIS A 15 47.94 -2.24 5.74
N LEU A 16 47.49 -2.21 7.00
CA LEU A 16 46.22 -2.83 7.42
C LEU A 16 45.07 -2.06 6.75
N SER A 17 44.63 -2.56 5.60
CA SER A 17 43.42 -2.06 4.92
C SER A 17 42.19 -2.60 5.66
N ALA A 18 41.64 -1.79 6.56
CA ALA A 18 40.31 -2.03 7.12
C ALA A 18 39.29 -2.03 5.97
N LYS A 19 38.68 -3.19 5.68
CA LYS A 19 37.53 -3.27 4.77
C LYS A 19 36.38 -2.48 5.40
N GLN A 20 36.02 -1.35 4.80
CA GLN A 20 34.80 -0.64 5.17
C GLN A 20 33.58 -1.57 4.96
N PRO A 21 32.65 -1.65 5.92
CA PRO A 21 31.42 -2.41 5.74
C PRO A 21 30.64 -1.77 4.60
N LYS A 22 30.30 -2.57 3.60
CA LYS A 22 29.39 -2.17 2.52
C LYS A 22 28.06 -1.81 3.18
N LYS A 23 27.67 -0.52 3.14
CA LYS A 23 26.32 -0.11 3.49
C LYS A 23 25.40 -0.76 2.45
N ASP A 24 24.66 -1.78 2.89
CA ASP A 24 23.58 -2.38 2.11
C ASP A 24 22.46 -1.34 1.95
N THR A 25 22.59 -0.45 0.96
CA THR A 25 21.57 0.52 0.58
C THR A 25 20.44 -0.19 -0.17
N LYS A 26 19.72 -1.07 0.52
CA LYS A 26 18.47 -1.65 0.00
C LYS A 26 17.37 -0.58 0.15
N PRO A 27 16.48 -0.40 -0.85
CA PRO A 27 15.50 0.69 -0.87
C PRO A 27 14.74 0.79 0.46
N THR A 28 14.73 1.99 1.03
CA THR A 28 13.76 2.37 2.06
C THR A 28 12.40 2.35 1.39
N MET A 29 11.45 1.59 1.92
CA MET A 29 10.10 1.57 1.37
C MET A 29 9.45 2.93 1.54
N ALA A 30 8.74 3.39 0.53
CA ALA A 30 8.00 4.65 0.61
C ALA A 30 7.00 4.60 1.79
N PRO A 31 6.84 5.71 2.52
CA PRO A 31 5.76 5.85 3.49
C PRO A 31 4.41 5.57 2.83
N LEU A 32 3.51 4.93 3.56
CA LEU A 32 2.15 4.74 3.08
C LEU A 32 1.44 6.10 3.01
N PRO A 33 0.52 6.31 2.05
CA PRO A 33 -0.31 7.49 2.05
C PRO A 33 -1.03 7.68 3.39
N ASP A 34 -1.23 8.93 3.78
CA ASP A 34 -2.13 9.25 4.88
C ASP A 34 -3.59 9.02 4.45
N PHE A 35 -4.13 7.85 4.82
CA PHE A 35 -5.53 7.50 4.53
C PHE A 35 -6.55 8.34 5.33
N SER A 36 -6.10 9.15 6.29
CA SER A 36 -6.98 10.08 6.99
C SER A 36 -7.36 11.28 6.12
N ASN A 37 -6.52 11.67 5.15
CA ASN A 37 -6.76 12.77 4.21
C ASN A 37 -8.00 12.48 3.35
N ARG A 38 -9.09 13.20 3.63
CA ARG A 38 -10.40 13.00 2.96
C ARG A 38 -10.48 13.62 1.57
N ASP A 39 -9.55 14.49 1.19
CA ASP A 39 -9.47 15.02 -0.18
C ASP A 39 -8.84 13.98 -1.11
N ARG A 40 -7.82 13.25 -0.63
CA ARG A 40 -7.17 12.15 -1.37
C ARG A 40 -7.93 10.83 -1.24
N PHE A 41 -8.57 10.58 -0.10
CA PHE A 41 -9.34 9.36 0.20
C PHE A 41 -10.79 9.70 0.62
N PRO A 42 -11.59 10.21 -0.33
CA PRO A 42 -12.96 10.68 -0.09
C PRO A 42 -13.94 9.54 0.21
N THR A 43 -15.18 9.91 0.56
CA THR A 43 -16.31 8.98 0.64
C THR A 43 -17.10 8.94 -0.65
N PHE A 44 -18.01 7.96 -0.76
CA PHE A 44 -18.86 7.82 -1.92
C PHE A 44 -19.69 9.08 -2.19
N VAL A 45 -20.19 9.75 -1.16
CA VAL A 45 -21.06 10.93 -1.34
C VAL A 45 -20.29 12.19 -1.75
N THR A 46 -18.98 12.26 -1.46
CA THR A 46 -18.15 13.44 -1.74
C THR A 46 -17.37 13.35 -3.04
N ILE A 47 -17.28 12.18 -3.68
CA ILE A 47 -16.63 12.07 -5.00
C ILE A 47 -17.46 12.76 -6.10
N PRO A 48 -16.82 13.27 -7.17
CA PRO A 48 -17.51 13.93 -8.28
C PRO A 48 -18.53 13.03 -8.98
N GLU A 49 -19.58 13.65 -9.52
CA GLU A 49 -20.54 12.94 -10.36
C GLU A 49 -19.97 12.61 -11.76
N ALA A 50 -20.48 11.55 -12.37
CA ALA A 50 -20.15 11.20 -13.76
C ALA A 50 -20.64 12.31 -14.70
N GLY A 51 -19.75 12.81 -15.56
CA GLY A 51 -20.07 13.91 -16.49
C GLY A 51 -19.98 15.32 -15.89
N ALA A 52 -19.78 15.47 -14.57
CA ALA A 52 -19.45 16.76 -14.00
C ALA A 52 -18.08 17.23 -14.54
N PRO A 53 -17.95 18.48 -15.01
CA PRO A 53 -16.67 19.02 -15.44
C PRO A 53 -15.64 18.83 -14.31
N ALA A 54 -14.39 18.48 -14.67
CA ALA A 54 -13.30 18.60 -13.71
C ALA A 54 -13.32 20.06 -13.26
N SER A 55 -13.57 20.31 -11.97
CA SER A 55 -13.87 21.63 -11.44
C SER A 55 -12.83 22.65 -11.90
N ASP A 56 -13.31 23.75 -12.48
CA ASP A 56 -12.50 24.90 -12.83
C ASP A 56 -12.01 25.53 -11.52
N GLY A 57 -10.76 25.25 -11.14
CA GLY A 57 -10.02 26.06 -10.18
C GLY A 57 -10.25 25.89 -8.67
N SER A 58 -10.88 24.83 -8.16
CA SER A 58 -10.96 24.58 -6.70
C SER A 58 -10.41 23.22 -6.27
N GLN A 59 -9.15 23.24 -5.79
CA GLN A 59 -8.54 22.46 -4.69
C GLN A 59 -8.76 20.93 -4.59
N GLN A 60 -9.29 20.23 -5.59
CA GLN A 60 -9.22 18.77 -5.60
C GLN A 60 -7.78 18.33 -5.94
N PRO A 61 -7.16 17.43 -5.16
CA PRO A 61 -5.83 16.92 -5.49
C PRO A 61 -5.85 16.28 -6.89
N GLU A 62 -4.74 16.37 -7.63
CA GLU A 62 -4.61 15.81 -9.00
C GLU A 62 -4.95 14.31 -9.07
N GLU A 63 -4.93 13.60 -7.94
CA GLU A 63 -5.23 12.18 -7.84
C GLU A 63 -5.92 11.82 -6.50
N TRP A 64 -7.16 11.30 -6.55
CA TRP A 64 -7.90 10.76 -5.41
C TRP A 64 -8.26 9.29 -5.62
N TYR A 65 -8.51 8.58 -4.51
CA TYR A 65 -8.81 7.16 -4.48
C TYR A 65 -9.98 6.90 -3.54
N LEU A 66 -11.10 6.40 -4.09
CA LEU A 66 -12.17 5.90 -3.23
C LEU A 66 -11.77 4.51 -2.73
N LEU A 67 -11.71 4.36 -1.41
CA LEU A 67 -11.47 3.08 -0.73
C LEU A 67 -12.80 2.57 -0.17
N ALA A 68 -13.12 1.32 -0.46
CA ALA A 68 -14.34 0.70 0.05
C ALA A 68 -14.15 -0.78 0.40
N HIS A 69 -14.85 -1.25 1.42
CA HIS A 69 -14.86 -2.65 1.84
C HIS A 69 -15.81 -3.44 0.95
N ILE A 70 -15.32 -4.47 0.26
CA ILE A 70 -16.16 -5.35 -0.55
C ILE A 70 -16.99 -6.25 0.37
N LYS A 71 -18.31 -6.05 0.35
CA LYS A 71 -19.26 -6.81 1.16
C LYS A 71 -19.75 -8.04 0.41
N ASN A 72 -20.14 -7.89 -0.87
CA ASN A 72 -20.65 -8.99 -1.69
C ASN A 72 -20.31 -8.79 -3.18
N ASP A 73 -20.26 -9.89 -3.93
CA ASP A 73 -20.31 -9.91 -5.39
C ASP A 73 -21.75 -10.18 -5.82
N MET A 74 -22.34 -9.23 -6.54
CA MET A 74 -23.74 -9.23 -7.00
C MET A 74 -23.81 -9.32 -8.54
N THR A 75 -22.83 -9.97 -9.16
CA THR A 75 -22.76 -10.14 -10.61
C THR A 75 -23.92 -11.01 -11.13
N ILE A 76 -24.83 -10.38 -11.88
CA ILE A 76 -25.93 -11.07 -12.60
C ILE A 76 -25.69 -11.02 -14.10
N ALA A 77 -25.67 -9.81 -14.68
CA ALA A 77 -25.42 -9.60 -16.12
C ALA A 77 -24.11 -8.86 -16.40
N LYS A 78 -23.69 -7.98 -15.49
CA LYS A 78 -22.44 -7.23 -15.53
C LYS A 78 -21.68 -7.44 -14.20
N PRO A 79 -20.34 -7.46 -14.20
CA PRO A 79 -19.56 -7.56 -12.99
C PRO A 79 -19.91 -6.42 -12.03
N THR A 80 -20.43 -6.75 -10.85
CA THR A 80 -20.99 -5.78 -9.89
C THR A 80 -20.62 -6.16 -8.47
N LEU A 81 -20.03 -5.23 -7.73
CA LEU A 81 -19.72 -5.40 -6.31
C LEU A 81 -20.61 -4.51 -5.46
N VAL A 82 -21.07 -5.02 -4.32
CA VAL A 82 -21.61 -4.19 -3.25
C VAL A 82 -20.51 -3.93 -2.24
N VAL A 83 -20.24 -2.65 -2.01
CA VAL A 83 -19.14 -2.18 -1.18
C VAL A 83 -19.64 -1.16 -0.14
N GLU A 84 -18.80 -0.81 0.82
CA GLU A 84 -19.09 0.18 1.87
C GLU A 84 -17.87 1.07 2.08
N ASP A 85 -18.03 2.40 2.08
CA ASP A 85 -16.91 3.32 2.32
C ASP A 85 -16.57 3.45 3.81
N ARG A 86 -15.64 4.37 4.11
CA ARG A 86 -15.15 4.65 5.46
C ARG A 86 -16.21 5.21 6.43
N ASP A 87 -17.32 5.73 5.94
CA ASP A 87 -18.42 6.24 6.77
C ASP A 87 -19.55 5.20 6.88
N GLY A 88 -19.34 3.97 6.39
CA GLY A 88 -20.34 2.92 6.46
C GLY A 88 -21.41 3.03 5.38
N SER A 89 -21.25 3.90 4.38
CA SER A 89 -22.25 4.08 3.31
C SER A 89 -22.13 2.94 2.30
N PRO A 90 -23.15 2.09 2.11
CA PRO A 90 -23.07 1.05 1.10
C PRO A 90 -23.21 1.65 -0.31
N PHE A 91 -22.71 1.03 -1.36
CA PHE A 91 -23.02 1.41 -2.76
C PHE A 91 -22.59 0.29 -3.70
N ALA A 92 -23.03 0.36 -4.95
CA ALA A 92 -22.58 -0.57 -5.98
C ALA A 92 -21.36 -0.02 -6.74
N VAL A 93 -20.47 -0.90 -7.16
CA VAL A 93 -19.44 -0.64 -8.18
C VAL A 93 -19.78 -1.50 -9.38
N VAL A 94 -20.08 -0.87 -10.51
CA VAL A 94 -20.53 -1.53 -11.74
C VAL A 94 -19.45 -1.40 -12.80
N PHE A 95 -18.96 -2.53 -13.32
CA PHE A 95 -18.00 -2.55 -14.42
C PHE A 95 -18.73 -2.59 -15.77
N GLU A 96 -18.67 -1.49 -16.50
CA GLU A 96 -19.33 -1.30 -17.79
C GLU A 96 -18.49 -1.84 -18.96
N GLY A 97 -19.17 -2.30 -20.02
CA GLY A 97 -18.51 -2.87 -21.21
C GLY A 97 -18.00 -4.32 -21.04
N TYR A 98 -18.38 -4.98 -19.96
CA TYR A 98 -18.16 -6.41 -19.70
C TYR A 98 -19.50 -7.15 -19.62
N GLY A 99 -19.57 -8.33 -20.23
CA GLY A 99 -20.55 -9.34 -19.87
C GLY A 99 -20.23 -9.98 -18.52
N ARG A 100 -21.14 -10.83 -18.04
CA ARG A 100 -21.08 -11.47 -16.72
C ARG A 100 -19.72 -12.11 -16.41
N ASP A 101 -19.16 -12.84 -17.38
CA ASP A 101 -17.96 -13.67 -17.19
C ASP A 101 -16.71 -13.08 -17.85
N ASP A 102 -16.80 -11.89 -18.45
CA ASP A 102 -15.69 -11.26 -19.18
C ASP A 102 -14.64 -10.64 -18.24
N LEU A 103 -14.94 -10.55 -16.94
CA LEU A 103 -14.04 -9.99 -15.93
C LEU A 103 -14.03 -10.84 -14.66
N ASP A 104 -12.94 -11.59 -14.45
CA ASP A 104 -12.75 -12.37 -13.23
C ASP A 104 -12.38 -11.46 -12.05
N LEU A 105 -13.39 -10.96 -11.33
CA LEU A 105 -13.21 -10.13 -10.13
C LEU A 105 -12.39 -10.86 -9.06
N LYS A 106 -12.61 -12.16 -8.88
CA LYS A 106 -11.98 -12.94 -7.80
C LYS A 106 -10.49 -13.15 -8.06
N ALA A 107 -10.08 -13.49 -9.29
CA ALA A 107 -8.68 -13.62 -9.67
C ALA A 107 -7.92 -12.29 -9.50
N ARG A 108 -8.62 -11.17 -9.67
CA ARG A 108 -8.10 -9.81 -9.43
C ARG A 108 -8.11 -9.40 -7.96
N GLY A 109 -8.53 -10.28 -7.06
CA GLY A 109 -8.62 -10.01 -5.62
C GLY A 109 -9.81 -9.16 -5.20
N LEU A 110 -10.71 -8.80 -6.13
CA LEU A 110 -11.93 -8.03 -5.89
C LEU A 110 -13.03 -8.95 -5.34
N LYS A 111 -12.87 -9.39 -4.10
CA LYS A 111 -13.75 -10.35 -3.42
C LYS A 111 -14.12 -9.89 -2.02
N LYS A 112 -15.20 -10.45 -1.49
CA LYS A 112 -15.69 -10.20 -0.13
C LYS A 112 -14.55 -10.21 0.91
N GLY A 113 -14.55 -9.20 1.78
CA GLY A 113 -13.58 -9.04 2.85
C GLY A 113 -12.29 -8.30 2.47
N ASN A 114 -12.11 -7.96 1.19
CA ASN A 114 -11.01 -7.11 0.73
C ASN A 114 -11.46 -5.66 0.56
N THR A 115 -10.49 -4.75 0.52
CA THR A 115 -10.71 -3.35 0.17
C THR A 115 -10.50 -3.16 -1.33
N ILE A 116 -11.49 -2.58 -2.01
CA ILE A 116 -11.34 -2.09 -3.37
C ILE A 116 -10.70 -0.71 -3.35
N VAL A 117 -9.80 -0.46 -4.30
CA VAL A 117 -9.17 0.84 -4.55
C VAL A 117 -9.61 1.32 -5.92
N LEU A 118 -10.33 2.44 -5.96
CA LEU A 118 -10.91 3.04 -7.17
C LEU A 118 -10.24 4.41 -7.45
N PRO A 119 -9.22 4.46 -8.33
CA PRO A 119 -8.60 5.72 -8.72
C PRO A 119 -9.60 6.61 -9.44
N ARG A 120 -9.65 7.90 -9.08
CA ARG A 120 -10.49 8.93 -9.71
C ARG A 120 -11.96 8.51 -9.87
N ALA A 121 -12.48 7.78 -8.88
CA ALA A 121 -13.84 7.28 -8.89
C ALA A 121 -14.84 8.42 -9.10
N ARG A 122 -15.85 8.15 -9.93
CA ARG A 122 -17.00 9.04 -10.15
C ARG A 122 -18.29 8.32 -9.82
N ARG A 123 -19.20 9.04 -9.16
CA ARG A 123 -20.51 8.50 -8.80
C ARG A 123 -21.55 8.84 -9.86
N VAL A 124 -22.39 7.87 -10.16
CA VAL A 124 -23.67 8.11 -10.83
C VAL A 124 -24.68 8.39 -9.73
N PRO A 125 -25.39 9.54 -9.76
CA PRO A 125 -26.40 9.85 -8.75
C PRO A 125 -27.56 8.83 -8.81
N PRO A 126 -28.34 8.70 -7.73
CA PRO A 126 -29.62 7.99 -7.78
C PRO A 126 -30.49 8.51 -8.94
N ALA A 127 -31.17 7.61 -9.64
CA ALA A 127 -32.12 8.01 -10.67
C ALA A 127 -33.38 8.68 -10.09
N ASP A 128 -33.70 8.35 -8.83
CA ASP A 128 -34.81 8.87 -8.04
C ASP A 128 -34.54 8.60 -6.54
N GLU A 129 -35.43 9.08 -5.66
CA GLU A 129 -35.31 8.97 -4.19
C GLU A 129 -35.31 7.52 -3.66
N THR A 130 -35.77 6.55 -4.46
CA THR A 130 -35.86 5.13 -4.07
C THR A 130 -34.60 4.33 -4.45
N LYS A 131 -33.79 4.88 -5.36
CA LYS A 131 -32.57 4.25 -5.86
C LYS A 131 -31.36 4.72 -5.06
N ARG A 132 -30.27 3.96 -5.15
CA ARG A 132 -28.97 4.34 -4.60
C ARG A 132 -28.04 4.65 -5.75
N GLY A 133 -27.20 5.68 -5.59
CA GLY A 133 -26.14 5.95 -6.54
C GLY A 133 -25.13 4.79 -6.57
N PHE A 134 -24.28 4.79 -7.58
CA PHE A 134 -23.25 3.76 -7.75
C PHE A 134 -21.98 4.36 -8.36
N VAL A 135 -20.86 3.65 -8.26
CA VAL A 135 -19.65 3.98 -9.00
C VAL A 135 -19.66 3.22 -10.33
N ARG A 136 -19.47 3.94 -11.42
CA ARG A 136 -19.27 3.36 -12.75
C ARG A 136 -17.78 3.20 -13.02
N VAL A 137 -17.37 2.03 -13.48
CA VAL A 137 -16.01 1.76 -13.95
C VAL A 137 -16.09 1.34 -15.41
N ASP A 138 -15.61 2.17 -16.31
CA ASP A 138 -15.60 1.84 -17.73
C ASP A 138 -14.53 0.78 -18.05
N LYS A 139 -14.71 0.09 -19.18
CA LYS A 139 -13.82 -1.01 -19.61
C LYS A 139 -12.34 -0.61 -19.62
N ALA A 140 -12.05 0.61 -20.06
CA ALA A 140 -10.70 1.17 -20.13
C ALA A 140 -10.06 1.39 -18.75
N ASP A 141 -10.86 1.77 -17.75
CA ASP A 141 -10.38 2.05 -16.39
C ASP A 141 -10.36 0.81 -15.49
N ALA A 142 -11.03 -0.26 -15.92
CA ALA A 142 -11.18 -1.47 -15.12
C ALA A 142 -9.84 -2.01 -14.63
N ALA A 143 -8.77 -1.97 -15.43
CA ALA A 143 -7.44 -2.46 -15.07
C ALA A 143 -6.75 -1.64 -13.95
N ALA A 144 -7.11 -0.36 -13.80
CA ALA A 144 -6.59 0.52 -12.76
C ALA A 144 -7.22 0.24 -11.38
N VAL A 145 -8.40 -0.37 -11.35
CA VAL A 145 -9.04 -0.81 -10.10
C VAL A 145 -8.24 -1.95 -9.47
N LYS A 146 -7.81 -1.76 -8.22
CA LYS A 146 -7.01 -2.74 -7.48
C LYS A 146 -7.74 -3.23 -6.23
N ALA A 147 -7.21 -4.29 -5.65
CA ALA A 147 -7.68 -4.83 -4.38
C ALA A 147 -6.53 -4.89 -3.37
N VAL A 148 -6.79 -4.45 -2.14
CA VAL A 148 -5.92 -4.65 -0.99
C VAL A 148 -6.53 -5.77 -0.14
N PRO A 149 -5.79 -6.85 0.17
CA PRO A 149 -6.31 -7.92 1.01
C PRO A 149 -6.67 -7.42 2.41
N GLY A 150 -7.87 -7.71 2.91
CA GLY A 150 -8.31 -7.34 4.26
C GLY A 150 -9.36 -6.21 4.29
N ALA A 151 -10.04 -6.11 5.44
CA ALA A 151 -11.14 -5.17 5.65
C ALA A 151 -10.66 -3.71 5.65
N LEU A 152 -11.53 -2.80 5.18
CA LEU A 152 -11.23 -1.37 5.05
C LEU A 152 -10.68 -0.74 6.33
N GLU A 153 -11.26 -1.03 7.48
CA GLU A 153 -10.80 -0.47 8.76
C GLU A 153 -9.33 -0.79 9.05
N ARG A 154 -8.88 -2.02 8.76
CA ARG A 154 -7.48 -2.41 8.93
C ARG A 154 -6.57 -1.75 7.90
N VAL A 155 -7.07 -1.51 6.68
CA VAL A 155 -6.32 -0.80 5.64
C VAL A 155 -6.12 0.66 6.04
N LEU A 156 -7.19 1.33 6.46
CA LEU A 156 -7.15 2.73 6.90
C LEU A 156 -6.22 2.92 8.11
N ALA A 157 -6.23 1.99 9.07
CA ALA A 157 -5.38 2.04 10.26
C ALA A 157 -3.87 1.98 9.98
N LEU A 158 -3.45 1.60 8.77
CA LEU A 158 -2.04 1.59 8.36
C LEU A 158 -1.60 2.86 7.63
N GLY A 159 -2.54 3.72 7.24
CA GLY A 159 -2.24 4.95 6.52
C GLY A 159 -1.55 5.97 7.42
N GLY A 160 -0.52 6.64 6.89
CA GLY A 160 0.23 7.66 7.65
C GLY A 160 0.99 7.15 8.87
N VAL A 161 1.04 5.82 9.09
CA VAL A 161 1.82 5.23 10.16
C VAL A 161 3.29 5.24 9.73
N GLU A 162 4.05 6.16 10.31
CA GLU A 162 5.51 6.14 10.25
C GLU A 162 6.01 4.93 11.04
N GLU A 163 6.59 3.96 10.34
CA GLU A 163 7.18 2.80 10.99
C GLU A 163 8.53 3.20 11.61
N ASP A 164 8.62 3.15 12.93
CA ASP A 164 9.90 3.32 13.61
C ASP A 164 10.80 2.11 13.30
N ALA A 165 11.74 2.32 12.38
CA ALA A 165 12.69 1.32 11.94
C ALA A 165 13.61 0.79 13.07
N THR A 166 13.60 1.44 14.24
CA THR A 166 14.40 1.11 15.42
C THR A 166 13.64 0.28 16.46
N VAL A 167 12.32 0.08 16.30
CA VAL A 167 11.45 -0.63 17.26
C VAL A 167 10.98 -1.97 16.73
N CYS A 168 11.11 -3.02 17.55
CA CYS A 168 10.64 -4.36 17.23
C CYS A 168 9.11 -4.43 17.26
N SER A 169 8.51 -4.88 16.16
CA SER A 169 7.05 -5.01 15.99
C SER A 169 6.41 -6.10 16.87
N ALA A 170 7.19 -6.91 17.59
CA ALA A 170 6.67 -8.00 18.44
C ALA A 170 6.90 -7.80 19.95
N CYS A 171 7.97 -7.11 20.34
CA CYS A 171 8.28 -6.89 21.77
C CYS A 171 8.41 -5.41 22.14
N GLY A 172 8.40 -4.48 21.18
CA GLY A 172 8.61 -3.05 21.42
C GLY A 172 10.06 -2.68 21.79
N GLY A 173 10.96 -3.66 21.90
CA GLY A 173 12.37 -3.41 22.19
C GLY A 173 13.08 -2.68 21.06
N LYS A 174 14.06 -1.84 21.41
CA LYS A 174 14.96 -1.22 20.44
C LYS A 174 16.01 -2.23 20.01
N GLY A 175 16.43 -2.18 18.74
CA GLY A 175 17.52 -3.03 18.26
C GLY A 175 18.78 -2.87 19.10
N GLU A 176 19.53 -3.96 19.27
CA GLU A 176 20.82 -3.91 19.97
C GLU A 176 21.79 -2.95 19.25
N ALA A 177 22.59 -2.23 20.05
CA ALA A 177 23.56 -1.28 19.53
C ALA A 177 24.53 -1.98 18.55
N GLY A 178 24.44 -1.63 17.27
CA GLY A 178 25.31 -2.15 16.20
C GLY A 178 24.74 -3.32 15.37
N ALA A 179 23.68 -4.01 15.81
CA ALA A 179 23.09 -5.13 15.08
C ALA A 179 21.85 -4.77 14.25
N GLY A 180 21.16 -3.67 14.59
CA GLY A 180 19.94 -3.23 13.92
C GLY A 180 18.80 -4.24 14.04
N LEU A 181 17.62 -3.91 13.50
CA LEU A 181 16.49 -4.84 13.47
C LEU A 181 16.40 -5.54 12.11
N SER A 182 16.13 -6.85 12.16
CA SER A 182 15.81 -7.63 10.96
C SER A 182 14.46 -7.21 10.39
N ARG A 183 14.30 -7.28 9.07
CA ARG A 183 13.07 -6.89 8.37
C ARG A 183 12.26 -8.12 7.99
N CYS A 184 10.94 -8.01 8.02
CA CYS A 184 10.08 -9.02 7.41
C CYS A 184 10.42 -9.14 5.91
N VAL A 185 10.93 -10.29 5.47
CA VAL A 185 11.23 -10.54 4.05
C VAL A 185 10.00 -10.52 3.15
N GLY A 186 8.81 -10.69 3.75
CA GLY A 186 7.54 -10.64 3.04
C GLY A 186 7.17 -9.21 2.65
N CYS A 187 6.82 -8.39 3.62
CA CYS A 187 6.32 -7.03 3.38
C CYS A 187 7.39 -5.94 3.44
N GLY A 188 8.61 -6.23 3.88
CA GLY A 188 9.69 -5.25 4.03
C GLY A 188 9.50 -4.20 5.13
N ARG A 189 8.31 -4.15 5.76
CA ARG A 189 7.85 -3.14 6.70
C ARG A 189 8.15 -3.47 8.17
N ALA A 190 7.53 -4.52 8.72
CA ALA A 190 7.79 -4.94 10.10
C ALA A 190 9.26 -5.24 10.42
N ARG A 191 9.65 -4.94 11.66
CA ARG A 191 11.02 -5.03 12.19
C ARG A 191 11.07 -5.96 13.39
N TYR A 192 12.13 -6.75 13.54
CA TYR A 192 12.27 -7.72 14.62
C TYR A 192 13.69 -7.81 15.15
N CYS A 193 13.84 -7.98 16.47
CA CYS A 193 15.15 -8.22 17.10
C CYS A 193 15.82 -9.49 16.55
N GLY A 194 15.02 -10.48 16.18
CA GLY A 194 15.49 -11.73 15.61
C GLY A 194 14.34 -12.67 15.27
N LYS A 195 14.69 -13.90 14.92
CA LYS A 195 13.75 -14.93 14.45
C LYS A 195 12.63 -15.23 15.47
N GLU A 196 12.93 -15.23 16.76
CA GLU A 196 11.95 -15.48 17.82
C GLU A 196 10.84 -14.42 17.84
N CYS A 197 11.23 -13.14 17.85
CA CYS A 197 10.29 -12.02 17.75
C CYS A 197 9.52 -12.05 16.43
N GLN A 198 10.16 -12.44 15.32
CA GLN A 198 9.48 -12.56 14.03
C GLN A 198 8.40 -13.65 14.06
N VAL A 199 8.69 -14.84 14.61
CA VAL A 199 7.71 -15.93 14.74
C VAL A 199 6.57 -15.55 15.68
N LYS A 200 6.89 -14.93 16.82
CA LYS A 200 5.89 -14.41 17.76
C LYS A 200 4.95 -13.42 17.08
N GLY A 201 5.50 -12.34 16.51
CA GLY A 201 4.71 -11.31 15.83
C GLY A 201 3.93 -11.86 14.63
N TRP A 202 4.48 -12.85 13.91
CA TRP A 202 3.78 -13.55 12.83
C TRP A 202 2.49 -14.23 13.30
N ASN A 203 2.56 -14.97 14.41
CA ASN A 203 1.45 -15.73 14.95
C ASN A 203 0.40 -14.84 15.62
N GLU A 204 0.82 -13.74 16.26
CA GLU A 204 -0.10 -12.84 16.97
C GLU A 204 -0.92 -11.98 16.02
N SER A 205 -0.32 -11.37 15.00
CA SER A 205 -1.05 -10.42 14.14
C SER A 205 -0.42 -10.16 12.78
N HIS A 206 0.91 -10.25 12.66
CA HIS A 206 1.61 -9.79 11.46
C HIS A 206 1.25 -10.59 10.22
N LYS A 207 0.83 -11.86 10.33
CA LYS A 207 0.38 -12.64 9.16
C LYS A 207 -0.76 -11.95 8.39
N VAL A 208 -1.64 -11.23 9.08
CA VAL A 208 -2.74 -10.46 8.45
C VAL A 208 -2.18 -9.17 7.84
N TYR A 209 -1.46 -8.38 8.64
CA TYR A 209 -0.90 -7.09 8.20
C TYR A 209 0.13 -7.21 7.08
N CYS A 210 0.93 -8.28 7.05
CA CYS A 210 1.90 -8.56 6.00
C CYS A 210 1.26 -8.62 4.61
N LYS A 211 0.03 -9.15 4.51
CA LYS A 211 -0.70 -9.20 3.25
C LYS A 211 -1.28 -7.83 2.86
N ILE A 212 -1.77 -7.07 3.84
CA ILE A 212 -2.26 -5.70 3.62
C ILE A 212 -1.11 -4.85 3.11
N PHE A 213 0.03 -4.86 3.78
CA PHE A 213 1.23 -4.10 3.38
C PHE A 213 1.67 -4.42 1.96
N LYS A 214 1.80 -5.70 1.61
CA LYS A 214 2.11 -6.09 0.22
C LYS A 214 1.09 -5.54 -0.79
N GLY A 215 -0.20 -5.58 -0.44
CA GLY A 215 -1.24 -5.02 -1.30
C GLY A 215 -1.11 -3.52 -1.44
N LEU A 216 -0.81 -2.81 -0.37
CA LEU A 216 -0.61 -1.37 -0.37
C LEU A 216 0.64 -0.95 -1.15
N ASP A 217 1.75 -1.69 -1.05
CA ASP A 217 2.96 -1.41 -1.85
C ASP A 217 2.73 -1.61 -3.35
N VAL A 218 1.91 -2.60 -3.73
CA VAL A 218 1.52 -2.80 -5.14
C VAL A 218 0.65 -1.66 -5.66
N VAL A 219 -0.09 -0.98 -4.79
CA VAL A 219 -1.03 0.08 -5.17
C VAL A 219 -0.40 1.47 -5.10
N PHE A 220 0.44 1.73 -4.10
CA PHE A 220 0.94 3.07 -3.75
C PHE A 220 2.47 3.16 -3.58
N GLY A 221 3.19 2.04 -3.69
CA GLY A 221 4.63 1.95 -3.45
C GLY A 221 5.50 2.12 -4.69
#